data_AF-A0A846NI70-F1
#
_entry.id   AF-A0A846NI70-F1
#
_cell.length_a   1.000
_cell.length_b   1.000
_cell.length_c   1.000
_cell.angle_alpha   90.00
_cell.angle_beta   90.00
_cell.angle_gamma   90.00
#
_symmetry.space_group_name_H-M   'P 1'
#
loop_
_entity.id
_entity.type
_entity.pdbx_description
1 polymer ?
#
loop_
_entity_poly.entity_id
_entity_poly.type
_entity_poly.pdbx_seq_one_letter_code
_entity_poly.pdbx_strand_id
1 'polypeptide(L)'
;VDPKALALECVHELGSLVAKLMGADRVFFSGGEPTIHLPYIEEVVREVRELDPNARFNFDTNGFLTRDSFRKVLDFSTSITYDIKAYTDEVHRVVTGAPAEPTLRNAEELGRNREKLWEYRVLVIPKITSREVEPISEFIASIDPSLPVCLLSFRPNFALENHHYASKKIMNECVETARRAGLENVYWSGAVGREKEVKITGMDKRYQSDCARLAGSYALKAKCPSHPRNCGSCKLNQKCSLKQYTPKITT
;
A
#
# COMPACT_ATOMS: atom_id res chain seq x y z
N VAL A 1 6.85 -14.16 19.86
CA VAL A 1 8.02 -15.00 19.56
C VAL A 1 9.24 -14.22 20.03
N ASP A 2 10.25 -14.91 20.53
CA ASP A 2 11.51 -14.27 20.94
C ASP A 2 12.30 -13.82 19.69
N PRO A 3 12.88 -12.60 19.63
CA PRO A 3 13.60 -12.11 18.46
C PRO A 3 14.74 -13.04 18.00
N LYS A 4 15.48 -13.62 18.93
CA LYS A 4 16.61 -14.51 18.62
C LYS A 4 16.14 -15.84 18.05
N ALA A 5 15.04 -16.40 18.58
CA ALA A 5 14.41 -17.58 18.00
C ALA A 5 13.96 -17.34 16.56
N LEU A 6 13.32 -16.20 16.28
CA LEU A 6 12.90 -15.84 14.93
C LEU A 6 14.11 -15.59 14.00
N ALA A 7 15.18 -14.97 14.51
CA ALA A 7 16.39 -14.74 13.74
C ALA A 7 17.06 -16.05 13.29
N LEU A 8 17.14 -17.04 14.18
CA LEU A 8 17.65 -18.38 13.85
C LEU A 8 16.81 -19.04 12.76
N GLU A 9 15.48 -18.94 12.85
CA GLU A 9 14.56 -19.43 11.82
C GLU A 9 14.80 -18.72 10.48
N CYS A 10 14.90 -17.39 10.48
CA CYS A 10 15.16 -16.62 9.25
C CYS A 10 16.44 -17.05 8.54
N VAL A 11 17.56 -17.18 9.27
CA VAL A 11 18.85 -17.58 8.68
C VAL A 11 18.82 -19.03 8.21
N HIS A 12 18.19 -19.92 8.98
CA HIS A 12 17.99 -21.32 8.58
C HIS A 12 17.20 -21.43 7.27
N GLU A 13 16.05 -20.75 7.19
CA GLU A 13 15.18 -20.80 6.02
C GLU A 13 15.85 -20.18 4.79
N LEU A 14 16.53 -19.04 4.93
CA LEU A 14 17.30 -18.44 3.83
C LEU A 14 18.47 -19.32 3.38
N GLY A 15 19.09 -20.07 4.29
CA GLY A 15 20.17 -21.01 3.98
C GLY A 15 19.70 -22.32 3.34
N SER A 16 18.39 -22.59 3.36
CA SER A 16 17.79 -23.85 2.92
C SER A 16 17.98 -24.09 1.41
N LEU A 17 17.90 -25.37 1.01
CA LEU A 17 17.94 -25.75 -0.40
C LEU A 17 16.76 -25.13 -1.18
N VAL A 18 15.58 -25.05 -0.57
CA VAL A 18 14.38 -24.48 -1.19
C VAL A 18 14.59 -23.00 -1.48
N ALA A 19 15.07 -22.23 -0.51
CA ALA A 19 15.37 -20.80 -0.69
C ALA A 19 16.39 -20.58 -1.82
N LYS A 20 17.47 -21.38 -1.85
CA LYS A 20 18.48 -21.31 -2.90
C LYS A 20 17.92 -21.62 -4.29
N LEU A 21 17.08 -22.65 -4.42
CA LEU A 21 16.45 -23.02 -5.70
C LEU A 21 15.46 -21.96 -6.18
N MET A 22 14.81 -21.24 -5.28
CA MET A 22 13.90 -20.14 -5.59
C MET A 22 14.62 -18.80 -5.82
N GLY A 23 15.93 -18.73 -5.53
CA GLY A 23 16.69 -17.47 -5.56
C GLY A 23 16.32 -16.49 -4.45
N ALA A 24 15.75 -16.97 -3.34
CA ALA A 24 15.44 -16.14 -2.18
C ALA A 24 16.74 -15.67 -1.51
N ASP A 25 16.89 -14.35 -1.37
CA ASP A 25 18.15 -13.72 -0.92
C ASP A 25 17.96 -12.76 0.27
N ARG A 26 16.75 -12.62 0.80
CA ARG A 26 16.42 -11.64 1.85
C ARG A 26 15.18 -12.02 2.65
N VAL A 27 15.11 -11.53 3.89
CA VAL A 27 13.91 -11.62 4.73
C VAL A 27 12.94 -10.50 4.36
N PHE A 28 11.65 -10.81 4.23
CA PHE A 28 10.60 -9.81 3.99
C PHE A 28 9.79 -9.58 5.28
N PHE A 29 9.74 -8.34 5.75
CA PHE A 29 8.77 -7.90 6.74
C PHE A 29 7.55 -7.35 6.01
N SER A 30 6.46 -8.14 5.96
CA SER A 30 5.20 -7.82 5.26
C SER A 30 4.00 -8.29 6.11
N GLY A 31 2.80 -8.36 5.52
CA GLY A 31 1.56 -8.76 6.17
C GLY A 31 0.60 -7.58 6.39
N GLY A 32 0.32 -7.25 7.66
CA GLY A 32 -0.32 -5.98 8.00
C GLY A 32 0.62 -4.80 7.75
N GLU A 33 0.54 -3.74 8.55
CA GLU A 33 1.59 -2.71 8.55
C GLU A 33 2.70 -3.11 9.52
N PRO A 34 3.91 -3.51 9.05
CA PRO A 34 4.98 -3.97 9.94
C PRO A 34 5.49 -2.89 10.89
N THR A 35 5.32 -1.59 10.56
CA THR A 35 5.76 -0.49 11.41
C THR A 35 5.14 -0.51 12.81
N ILE A 36 3.96 -1.11 13.00
CA ILE A 36 3.35 -1.23 14.35
C ILE A 36 4.18 -2.13 15.30
N HIS A 37 5.09 -2.93 14.74
CA HIS A 37 6.01 -3.80 15.45
C HIS A 37 7.47 -3.37 15.26
N LEU A 38 7.73 -2.12 14.86
CA LEU A 38 9.07 -1.65 14.49
C LEU A 38 10.15 -1.94 15.56
N PRO A 39 9.94 -1.70 16.86
CA PRO A 39 10.97 -2.03 17.86
C PRO A 39 11.31 -3.52 17.92
N TYR A 40 10.31 -4.40 17.74
CA TYR A 40 10.54 -5.84 17.68
C TYR A 40 11.31 -6.22 16.40
N ILE A 41 10.97 -5.62 15.27
CA ILE A 41 11.65 -5.85 13.99
C ILE A 41 13.12 -5.40 14.05
N GLU A 42 13.41 -4.26 14.68
CA GLU A 42 14.79 -3.78 14.89
C GLU A 42 15.63 -4.83 15.66
N GLU A 43 15.06 -5.43 16.72
CA GLU A 43 15.74 -6.50 17.46
C GLU A 43 15.95 -7.76 16.64
N VAL A 44 14.96 -8.18 15.85
CA VAL A 44 15.11 -9.34 14.94
C VAL A 44 16.21 -9.08 13.92
N VAL A 45 16.24 -7.88 13.31
CA VAL A 45 17.27 -7.52 12.33
C VAL A 45 18.66 -7.54 12.97
N ARG A 46 18.79 -7.02 14.20
CA ARG A 46 20.05 -7.08 14.96
C ARG A 46 20.49 -8.54 15.17
N GLU A 47 19.61 -9.39 15.70
CA GLU A 47 19.92 -10.81 15.94
C GLU A 47 20.24 -11.57 14.64
N VAL A 48 19.56 -11.28 13.54
CA VAL A 48 19.88 -11.88 12.22
C VAL A 48 21.27 -11.44 11.76
N ARG A 49 21.64 -10.16 11.93
CA ARG A 49 22.96 -9.65 11.53
C ARG A 49 24.12 -10.19 12.36
N GLU A 50 23.88 -10.57 13.62
CA GLU A 50 24.87 -11.29 14.44
C GLU A 50 25.16 -12.69 13.87
N LEU A 51 24.17 -13.32 13.23
CA LEU A 51 24.28 -14.65 12.62
C LEU A 51 24.80 -14.58 11.17
N ASP A 52 24.35 -13.59 10.41
CA ASP A 52 24.76 -13.32 9.03
C ASP A 52 24.88 -11.79 8.81
N PRO A 53 26.11 -11.24 8.88
CA PRO A 53 26.34 -9.81 8.67
C PRO A 53 25.92 -9.27 7.30
N ASN A 54 25.76 -10.13 6.29
CA ASN A 54 25.36 -9.76 4.94
C ASN A 54 23.86 -9.95 4.68
N ALA A 55 23.09 -10.32 5.71
CA ALA A 55 21.66 -10.54 5.59
C ALA A 55 20.95 -9.31 5.02
N ARG A 56 20.07 -9.56 4.05
CA ARG A 56 19.30 -8.54 3.35
C ARG A 56 17.88 -8.53 3.87
N PHE A 57 17.26 -7.35 3.88
CA PHE A 57 15.89 -7.15 4.37
C PHE A 57 15.06 -6.36 3.37
N ASN A 58 13.85 -6.84 3.11
CA ASN A 58 12.79 -6.06 2.48
C ASN A 58 11.76 -5.63 3.54
N PHE A 59 11.31 -4.39 3.45
CA PHE A 59 10.25 -3.86 4.31
C PHE A 59 9.07 -3.39 3.44
N ASP A 60 7.91 -4.01 3.62
CA ASP A 60 6.69 -3.74 2.86
C ASP A 60 5.76 -2.84 3.69
N THR A 61 5.55 -1.59 3.26
CA THR A 61 4.89 -0.57 4.09
C THR A 61 3.89 0.28 3.32
N ASN A 62 2.85 0.75 4.02
CA ASN A 62 1.91 1.75 3.54
C ASN A 62 2.40 3.20 3.68
N GLY A 63 3.59 3.40 4.25
CA GLY A 63 4.22 4.70 4.31
C GLY A 63 3.69 5.65 5.40
N PHE A 64 2.64 5.26 6.11
CA PHE A 64 2.02 6.07 7.17
C PHE A 64 2.78 5.96 8.51
N LEU A 65 3.97 6.56 8.55
CA LEU A 65 4.83 6.57 9.74
C LEU A 65 5.52 7.93 9.96
N THR A 66 6.06 8.14 11.16
CA THR A 66 6.83 9.36 11.47
C THR A 66 8.15 9.36 10.70
N ARG A 67 8.77 10.54 10.55
CA ARG A 67 10.11 10.65 9.92
C ARG A 67 11.15 9.81 10.66
N ASP A 68 11.12 9.80 11.99
CA ASP A 68 12.10 9.05 12.79
C ASP A 68 11.91 7.53 12.64
N SER A 69 10.66 7.05 12.62
CA SER A 69 10.40 5.65 12.31
C SER A 69 10.83 5.30 10.88
N PHE A 70 10.67 6.20 9.92
CA PHE A 70 11.03 5.94 8.53
C PHE A 70 12.54 5.88 8.33
N ARG A 71 13.30 6.75 9.01
CA ARG A 71 14.76 6.68 9.05
C ARG A 71 15.26 5.34 9.57
N LYS A 72 14.69 4.83 10.66
CA LYS A 72 15.01 3.49 11.18
C LYS A 72 14.79 2.40 10.13
N VAL A 73 13.65 2.45 9.43
CA VAL A 73 13.34 1.51 8.34
C VAL A 73 14.37 1.62 7.20
N LEU A 74 14.72 2.84 6.79
CA LEU A 74 15.75 3.08 5.78
C LEU A 74 17.10 2.51 6.22
N ASP A 75 17.50 2.70 7.47
CA ASP A 75 18.83 2.31 7.98
C ASP A 75 19.04 0.80 7.89
N PHE A 76 18.05 -0.01 8.26
CA PHE A 76 18.21 -1.47 8.24
C PHE A 76 17.82 -2.14 6.91
N SER A 77 16.95 -1.51 6.11
CA SER A 77 16.40 -2.16 4.90
C SER A 77 17.39 -2.12 3.74
N THR A 78 17.51 -3.25 3.05
CA THR A 78 18.20 -3.34 1.75
C THR A 78 17.26 -3.01 0.60
N SER A 79 15.96 -3.20 0.80
CA SER A 79 14.93 -2.84 -0.16
C SER A 79 13.62 -2.50 0.56
N ILE A 80 12.78 -1.68 -0.03
CA ILE A 80 11.49 -1.27 0.52
C ILE A 80 10.47 -1.38 -0.59
N THR A 81 9.36 -2.05 -0.29
CA THR A 81 8.19 -2.05 -1.15
C THR A 81 7.17 -1.10 -0.54
N TYR A 82 6.70 -0.15 -1.34
CA TYR A 82 6.02 1.03 -0.80
C TYR A 82 4.67 1.27 -1.45
N ASP A 83 3.60 1.19 -0.67
CA ASP A 83 2.24 1.42 -1.13
C ASP A 83 1.86 2.91 -1.12
N ILE A 84 1.41 3.45 -2.25
CA ILE A 84 0.76 4.77 -2.35
C ILE A 84 -0.71 4.56 -2.70
N LYS A 85 -1.62 4.92 -1.79
CA LYS A 85 -3.06 4.63 -1.95
C LYS A 85 -3.83 5.72 -2.69
N ALA A 86 -3.40 6.97 -2.58
CA ALA A 86 -3.98 8.15 -3.24
C ALA A 86 -3.01 9.33 -3.06
N TYR A 87 -3.06 10.29 -3.97
CA TYR A 87 -2.35 11.56 -3.85
C TYR A 87 -3.23 12.61 -3.15
N THR A 88 -4.50 12.69 -3.55
CA THR A 88 -5.47 13.63 -3.02
C THR A 88 -5.85 13.25 -1.58
N ASP A 89 -5.70 14.18 -0.63
CA ASP A 89 -5.99 13.91 0.80
C ASP A 89 -7.43 13.46 1.05
N GLU A 90 -8.40 14.01 0.30
CA GLU A 90 -9.80 13.59 0.37
C GLU A 90 -9.98 12.11 0.02
N VAL A 91 -9.37 11.66 -1.08
CA VAL A 91 -9.43 10.27 -1.56
C VAL A 91 -8.66 9.35 -0.63
N HIS A 92 -7.47 9.77 -0.19
CA HIS A 92 -6.66 9.02 0.76
C HIS A 92 -7.41 8.76 2.06
N ARG A 93 -8.03 9.80 2.63
CA ARG A 93 -8.85 9.70 3.85
C ARG A 93 -10.04 8.79 3.68
N VAL A 94 -10.79 8.89 2.59
CA VAL A 94 -11.98 8.07 2.42
C VAL A 94 -11.66 6.60 2.15
N VAL A 95 -10.50 6.28 1.57
CA VAL A 95 -10.05 4.90 1.37
C VAL A 95 -9.42 4.34 2.66
N THR A 96 -8.48 5.06 3.27
CA THR A 96 -7.64 4.54 4.37
C THR A 96 -8.14 4.94 5.76
N GLY A 97 -8.79 6.10 5.87
CA GLY A 97 -9.09 6.76 7.14
C GLY A 97 -7.99 7.67 7.68
N ALA A 98 -6.88 7.85 6.95
CA ALA A 98 -5.70 8.61 7.37
C ALA A 98 -5.36 9.72 6.36
N PRO A 99 -4.66 10.80 6.78
CA PRO A 99 -4.15 11.82 5.85
C PRO A 99 -3.13 11.25 4.86
N ALA A 100 -3.03 11.85 3.67
CA ALA A 100 -2.04 11.47 2.65
C ALA A 100 -0.61 11.92 2.98
N GLU A 101 -0.48 13.06 3.67
CA GLU A 101 0.82 13.75 3.85
C GLU A 101 1.95 12.86 4.36
N PRO A 102 1.79 12.04 5.43
CA PRO A 102 2.89 11.25 5.93
C PRO A 102 3.39 10.22 4.90
N THR A 103 2.47 9.60 4.17
CA THR A 103 2.76 8.62 3.12
C THR A 103 3.43 9.28 1.91
N LEU A 104 3.00 10.45 1.46
CA LEU A 104 3.64 11.12 0.32
C LEU A 104 5.03 11.66 0.69
N ARG A 105 5.17 12.23 1.88
CA ARG A 105 6.46 12.73 2.38
C ARG A 105 7.51 11.64 2.49
N ASN A 106 7.15 10.48 3.06
CA ASN A 106 8.08 9.36 3.17
C ASN A 106 8.33 8.69 1.81
N ALA A 107 7.36 8.73 0.88
CA ALA A 107 7.57 8.29 -0.50
C ALA A 107 8.62 9.15 -1.20
N GLU A 108 8.56 10.49 -1.05
CA GLU A 108 9.57 11.40 -1.59
C GLU A 108 10.96 11.10 -1.03
N GLU A 109 11.07 10.88 0.28
CA GLU A 109 12.34 10.51 0.93
C GLU A 109 12.87 9.17 0.41
N LEU A 110 12.01 8.17 0.19
CA LEU A 110 12.39 6.90 -0.41
C LEU A 110 12.86 7.05 -1.86
N GLY A 111 12.17 7.86 -2.65
CA GLY A 111 12.51 8.06 -4.07
C GLY A 111 13.89 8.71 -4.24
N ARG A 112 14.30 9.56 -3.28
CA ARG A 112 15.67 10.09 -3.19
C ARG A 112 16.72 9.04 -2.79
N ASN A 113 16.30 7.92 -2.20
CA ASN A 113 17.13 6.74 -1.87
C ASN A 113 16.76 5.58 -2.81
N ARG A 114 16.77 5.84 -4.12
CA ARG A 114 16.25 4.93 -5.17
C ARG A 114 16.83 3.52 -5.13
N GLU A 115 18.05 3.34 -4.64
CA GLU A 115 18.71 2.04 -4.48
C GLU A 115 18.03 1.15 -3.43
N LYS A 116 17.32 1.75 -2.48
CA LYS A 116 16.49 1.04 -1.50
C LYS A 116 15.06 0.83 -1.98
N LEU A 117 14.60 1.52 -3.02
CA LEU A 117 13.25 1.30 -3.54
C LEU A 117 13.20 0.00 -4.36
N TRP A 118 12.39 -0.96 -3.93
CA TRP A 118 12.05 -2.11 -4.76
C TRP A 118 11.03 -1.70 -5.83
N GLU A 119 9.91 -1.14 -5.40
CA GLU A 119 8.87 -0.55 -6.26
C GLU A 119 7.87 0.26 -5.42
N TYR A 120 7.26 1.27 -6.03
CA TYR A 120 5.99 1.82 -5.56
C TYR A 120 4.84 0.95 -6.06
N ARG A 121 3.85 0.71 -5.20
CA ARG A 121 2.63 -0.03 -5.52
C ARG A 121 1.42 0.88 -5.41
N VAL A 122 0.59 0.87 -6.45
CA VAL A 122 -0.67 1.62 -6.47
C VAL A 122 -1.80 0.67 -6.82
N LEU A 123 -2.71 0.43 -5.86
CA LEU A 123 -3.89 -0.39 -6.10
C LEU A 123 -4.90 0.39 -6.94
N VAL A 124 -5.23 -0.12 -8.12
CA VAL A 124 -6.18 0.50 -9.07
C VAL A 124 -7.59 -0.04 -8.81
N ILE A 125 -8.35 0.71 -8.02
CA ILE A 125 -9.77 0.51 -7.79
C ILE A 125 -10.54 1.36 -8.81
N PRO A 126 -11.32 0.74 -9.72
CA PRO A 126 -12.03 1.47 -10.76
C PRO A 126 -12.86 2.64 -10.24
N LYS A 127 -12.72 3.80 -10.89
CA LYS A 127 -13.43 5.06 -10.54
C LYS A 127 -13.13 5.61 -9.14
N ILE A 128 -12.30 4.95 -8.35
CA ILE A 128 -11.82 5.43 -7.05
C ILE A 128 -10.35 5.83 -7.20
N THR A 129 -9.41 4.89 -7.04
CA THR A 129 -7.97 5.18 -7.14
C THR A 129 -7.44 5.09 -8.57
N SER A 130 -8.22 4.56 -9.52
CA SER A 130 -7.86 4.67 -10.95
C SER A 130 -7.77 6.13 -11.43
N ARG A 131 -8.44 7.06 -10.74
CA ARG A 131 -8.35 8.51 -10.98
C ARG A 131 -7.16 9.16 -10.29
N GLU A 132 -6.56 8.48 -9.32
CA GLU A 132 -5.37 8.94 -8.60
C GLU A 132 -4.07 8.52 -9.29
N VAL A 133 -4.13 7.68 -10.34
CA VAL A 133 -2.94 7.23 -11.07
C VAL A 133 -2.17 8.41 -11.66
N GLU A 134 -2.86 9.33 -12.33
CA GLU A 134 -2.23 10.52 -12.93
C GLU A 134 -1.48 11.38 -11.90
N PRO A 135 -2.12 11.90 -10.82
CA PRO A 135 -1.42 12.73 -9.85
C PRO A 135 -0.35 11.97 -9.05
N ILE A 136 -0.52 10.66 -8.79
CA ILE A 136 0.56 9.85 -8.19
C ILE A 136 1.74 9.73 -9.15
N SER A 137 1.48 9.51 -10.44
CA SER A 137 2.53 9.40 -11.46
C SER A 137 3.27 10.71 -11.66
N GLU A 138 2.58 11.85 -11.70
CA GLU A 138 3.21 13.18 -11.75
C GLU A 138 4.10 13.42 -10.52
N PHE A 139 3.60 13.06 -9.33
CA PHE A 139 4.37 13.15 -8.09
C PHE A 139 5.65 12.30 -8.15
N ILE A 140 5.56 11.03 -8.54
CA ILE A 140 6.73 10.15 -8.63
C ILE A 140 7.70 10.62 -9.72
N ALA A 141 7.19 11.00 -10.90
CA ALA A 141 8.00 11.50 -12.00
C ALA A 141 8.72 12.82 -11.67
N SER A 142 8.13 13.65 -10.80
CA SER A 142 8.79 14.86 -10.29
C SER A 142 9.99 14.57 -9.38
N ILE A 143 10.07 13.36 -8.82
CA ILE A 143 11.23 12.89 -8.05
C ILE A 143 12.26 12.29 -9.00
N ASP A 144 11.88 11.24 -9.74
CA ASP A 144 12.69 10.60 -10.77
C ASP A 144 11.75 9.75 -11.69
N PRO A 145 11.65 10.06 -12.99
CA PRO A 145 10.84 9.33 -13.98
C PRO A 145 11.11 7.82 -14.07
N SER A 146 12.31 7.38 -13.70
CA SER A 146 12.76 5.99 -13.82
C SER A 146 12.35 5.11 -12.63
N LEU A 147 11.78 5.70 -11.56
CA LEU A 147 11.41 4.96 -10.36
C LEU A 147 10.36 3.88 -10.68
N PRO A 148 10.57 2.62 -10.23
CA PRO A 148 9.67 1.51 -10.53
C PRO A 148 8.29 1.69 -9.90
N VAL A 149 7.24 1.58 -10.73
CA VAL A 149 5.84 1.63 -10.29
C VAL A 149 5.06 0.42 -10.80
N CYS A 150 4.46 -0.31 -9.88
CA CYS A 150 3.55 -1.42 -10.14
C CYS A 150 2.10 -1.02 -9.83
N LEU A 151 1.26 -0.97 -10.86
CA LEU A 151 -0.18 -0.81 -10.71
C LEU A 151 -0.83 -2.17 -10.41
N LEU A 152 -1.42 -2.32 -9.23
CA LEU A 152 -2.06 -3.56 -8.81
C LEU A 152 -3.53 -3.56 -9.21
N SER A 153 -3.96 -4.62 -9.90
CA SER A 153 -5.36 -4.81 -10.29
C SER A 153 -6.23 -5.09 -9.07
N PHE A 154 -7.29 -4.30 -8.89
CA PHE A 154 -8.26 -4.52 -7.82
C PHE A 154 -9.17 -5.72 -8.09
N ARG A 155 -9.29 -6.57 -7.07
CA ARG A 155 -10.35 -7.57 -6.94
C ARG A 155 -11.35 -7.15 -5.86
N PRO A 156 -12.66 -7.34 -6.05
CA PRO A 156 -13.66 -7.07 -5.02
C PRO A 156 -13.32 -7.80 -3.73
N ASN A 157 -13.20 -7.05 -2.63
CA ASN A 157 -12.90 -7.60 -1.31
C ASN A 157 -13.29 -6.59 -0.23
N PHE A 158 -13.37 -7.05 1.02
CA PHE A 158 -13.68 -6.21 2.19
C PHE A 158 -14.95 -5.38 1.96
N ALA A 159 -15.02 -4.13 2.42
CA ALA A 159 -16.15 -3.24 2.20
C ALA A 159 -16.45 -2.91 0.72
N LEU A 160 -15.53 -3.23 -0.19
CA LEU A 160 -15.66 -3.08 -1.63
C LEU A 160 -16.02 -4.41 -2.33
N GLU A 161 -16.50 -5.42 -1.63
CA GLU A 161 -16.87 -6.73 -2.21
C GLU A 161 -17.96 -6.65 -3.31
N ASN A 162 -18.77 -5.59 -3.30
CA ASN A 162 -19.79 -5.34 -4.32
C ASN A 162 -19.33 -4.33 -5.39
N HIS A 163 -18.07 -3.94 -5.37
CA HIS A 163 -17.45 -3.16 -6.45
C HIS A 163 -17.06 -4.10 -7.59
N HIS A 164 -16.83 -3.57 -8.80
CA HIS A 164 -16.37 -4.43 -9.91
C HIS A 164 -14.85 -4.55 -9.91
N TYR A 165 -14.37 -5.61 -10.59
CA TYR A 165 -12.94 -5.82 -10.83
C TYR A 165 -12.35 -4.71 -11.69
N ALA A 166 -11.05 -4.46 -11.55
CA ALA A 166 -10.33 -3.78 -12.62
C ALA A 166 -10.25 -4.72 -13.85
N SER A 167 -10.57 -4.18 -15.02
CA SER A 167 -10.46 -4.91 -16.28
C SER A 167 -9.08 -4.74 -16.87
N LYS A 168 -8.71 -5.60 -17.81
CA LYS A 168 -7.48 -5.43 -18.59
C LYS A 168 -7.44 -4.06 -19.30
N LYS A 169 -8.59 -3.59 -19.77
CA LYS A 169 -8.72 -2.27 -20.42
C LYS A 169 -8.37 -1.15 -19.44
N ILE A 170 -8.99 -1.13 -18.27
CA ILE A 170 -8.71 -0.13 -17.21
C ILE A 170 -7.23 -0.15 -16.82
N MET A 171 -6.65 -1.33 -16.61
CA MET A 171 -5.24 -1.43 -16.21
C MET A 171 -4.30 -0.90 -17.29
N ASN A 172 -4.55 -1.24 -18.57
CA ASN A 172 -3.77 -0.70 -19.68
C ASN A 172 -3.92 0.82 -19.80
N GLU A 173 -5.15 1.35 -19.66
CA GLU A 173 -5.40 2.79 -19.68
C GLU A 173 -4.67 3.52 -18.54
N CYS A 174 -4.58 2.90 -17.35
CA CYS A 174 -3.83 3.46 -16.22
C CYS A 174 -2.32 3.48 -16.50
N VAL A 175 -1.76 2.43 -17.11
CA VAL A 175 -0.33 2.43 -17.52
C VAL A 175 -0.06 3.53 -18.55
N GLU A 176 -0.91 3.68 -19.57
CA GLU A 176 -0.76 4.75 -20.56
C GLU A 176 -0.90 6.15 -19.95
N THR A 177 -1.79 6.30 -18.96
CA THR A 177 -1.92 7.54 -18.19
C THR A 177 -0.66 7.84 -17.40
N ALA A 178 -0.12 6.85 -16.69
CA ALA A 178 1.12 6.97 -15.94
C ALA A 178 2.32 7.35 -16.81
N ARG A 179 2.42 6.77 -18.02
CA ARG A 179 3.45 7.11 -19.01
C ARG A 179 3.32 8.54 -19.51
N ARG A 180 2.10 8.98 -19.84
CA ARG A 180 1.83 10.37 -20.25
C ARG A 180 2.14 11.38 -19.15
N ALA A 181 1.94 10.99 -17.89
CA ALA A 181 2.29 11.77 -16.71
C ALA A 181 3.81 11.81 -16.41
N GLY A 182 4.63 11.09 -17.20
CA GLY A 182 6.08 11.18 -17.16
C GLY A 182 6.81 9.95 -16.62
N LEU A 183 6.13 8.87 -16.22
CA LEU A 183 6.81 7.65 -15.75
C LEU A 183 7.36 6.80 -16.90
N GLU A 184 8.61 6.37 -16.76
CA GLU A 184 9.29 5.48 -17.71
C GLU A 184 9.10 4.01 -17.31
N ASN A 185 9.20 3.71 -16.01
CA ASN A 185 9.18 2.35 -15.47
C ASN A 185 7.86 2.02 -14.76
N VAL A 186 6.79 1.87 -15.55
CA VAL A 186 5.46 1.51 -15.05
C VAL A 186 4.89 0.29 -15.74
N TYR A 187 4.35 -0.62 -14.94
CA TYR A 187 3.68 -1.84 -15.38
C TYR A 187 2.50 -2.18 -14.45
N TRP A 188 1.73 -3.21 -14.79
CA TRP A 188 0.63 -3.66 -13.93
C TRP A 188 0.67 -5.18 -13.69
N SER A 189 0.14 -5.60 -12.54
CA SER A 189 0.05 -7.00 -12.14
C SER A 189 -1.29 -7.32 -11.44
N GLY A 190 -1.64 -8.59 -11.35
CA GLY A 190 -2.82 -9.10 -10.67
C GLY A 190 -3.93 -9.62 -11.58
N ALA A 191 -4.95 -10.23 -11.00
CA ALA A 191 -6.09 -10.77 -11.75
C ALA A 191 -7.02 -9.65 -12.23
N VAL A 192 -7.52 -9.78 -13.46
CA VAL A 192 -8.49 -8.85 -14.06
C VAL A 192 -9.86 -9.51 -14.19
N GLY A 193 -10.91 -8.70 -14.19
CA GLY A 193 -12.29 -9.19 -14.31
C GLY A 193 -13.17 -8.32 -15.21
N ARG A 194 -14.49 -8.54 -15.13
CA ARG A 194 -15.49 -7.82 -15.93
C ARG A 194 -15.88 -6.49 -15.28
N GLU A 195 -15.95 -5.44 -16.09
CA GLU A 195 -16.49 -4.15 -15.69
C GLU A 195 -18.00 -4.24 -15.49
N LYS A 196 -18.52 -3.43 -14.56
CA LYS A 196 -19.96 -3.24 -14.36
C LYS A 196 -20.23 -1.78 -14.02
N GLU A 197 -21.46 -1.34 -14.25
CA GLU A 197 -21.87 -0.03 -13.78
C GLU A 197 -21.81 0.03 -12.25
N VAL A 198 -21.31 1.15 -11.71
CA VAL A 198 -21.26 1.42 -10.27
C VAL A 198 -22.09 2.66 -10.04
N LYS A 199 -23.06 2.57 -9.15
CA LYS A 199 -23.92 3.68 -8.77
C LYS A 199 -23.42 4.28 -7.46
N ILE A 200 -23.28 5.60 -7.43
CA ILE A 200 -23.03 6.37 -6.20
C ILE A 200 -24.36 6.53 -5.48
N THR A 201 -24.40 6.25 -4.18
CA THR A 201 -25.59 6.52 -3.37
C THR A 201 -25.23 7.30 -2.10
N GLY A 202 -25.93 8.41 -1.86
CA GLY A 202 -26.00 9.06 -0.55
C GLY A 202 -24.75 9.81 -0.05
N MET A 203 -23.90 10.36 -0.93
CA MET A 203 -22.64 11.02 -0.53
C MET A 203 -22.43 12.47 -1.04
N ASP A 204 -23.40 13.03 -1.75
CA ASP A 204 -23.17 14.19 -2.63
C ASP A 204 -22.71 15.47 -1.92
N LYS A 205 -23.02 15.62 -0.62
CA LYS A 205 -22.70 16.82 0.18
C LYS A 205 -21.46 16.69 1.10
N ARG A 206 -20.84 15.51 1.19
CA ARG A 206 -19.75 15.24 2.16
C ARG A 206 -18.36 15.14 1.54
N TYR A 207 -18.30 14.98 0.23
CA TYR A 207 -17.07 14.89 -0.56
C TYR A 207 -17.19 15.72 -1.83
N GLN A 208 -16.10 16.32 -2.26
CA GLN A 208 -15.98 17.17 -3.44
C GLN A 208 -15.82 16.33 -4.71
N SER A 209 -14.95 15.33 -4.67
CA SER A 209 -14.64 14.47 -5.82
C SER A 209 -15.59 13.26 -5.94
N ASP A 210 -15.90 12.86 -7.17
CA ASP A 210 -16.76 11.69 -7.42
C ASP A 210 -16.12 10.38 -6.98
N CYS A 211 -14.79 10.26 -7.10
CA CYS A 211 -14.04 9.13 -6.58
C CYS A 211 -14.19 9.01 -5.05
N ALA A 212 -14.12 10.14 -4.33
CA ALA A 212 -14.31 10.14 -2.89
C ALA A 212 -15.77 9.90 -2.48
N ARG A 213 -16.75 10.45 -3.20
CA ARG A 213 -18.18 10.13 -3.00
C ARG A 213 -18.44 8.64 -3.17
N LEU A 214 -17.87 8.02 -4.20
CA LEU A 214 -18.02 6.60 -4.46
C LEU A 214 -17.43 5.75 -3.32
N ALA A 215 -16.16 5.97 -2.97
CA ALA A 215 -15.52 5.28 -1.84
C ALA A 215 -16.28 5.50 -0.52
N GLY A 216 -16.75 6.74 -0.30
CA GLY A 216 -17.53 7.12 0.87
C GLY A 216 -18.84 6.36 0.99
N SER A 217 -19.51 6.07 -0.13
CA SER A 217 -20.78 5.33 -0.14
C SER A 217 -20.60 3.90 0.40
N TYR A 218 -19.48 3.24 0.07
CA TYR A 218 -19.14 1.93 0.62
C TYR A 218 -18.85 2.01 2.13
N ALA A 219 -18.08 3.01 2.57
CA ALA A 219 -17.81 3.21 3.98
C ALA A 219 -19.08 3.49 4.80
N LEU A 220 -20.01 4.29 4.27
CA LEU A 220 -21.30 4.56 4.90
C LEU A 220 -22.18 3.31 4.95
N LYS A 221 -22.23 2.52 3.87
CA LYS A 221 -22.95 1.24 3.84
C LYS A 221 -22.40 0.26 4.89
N ALA A 222 -21.09 0.31 5.14
CA ALA A 222 -20.42 -0.39 6.24
C ALA A 222 -20.60 0.29 7.62
N LYS A 223 -21.52 1.25 7.74
CA LYS A 223 -21.89 2.00 8.96
C LYS A 223 -20.76 2.86 9.55
N CYS A 224 -19.84 3.36 8.72
CA CYS A 224 -18.86 4.35 9.17
C CYS A 224 -19.55 5.67 9.57
N PRO A 225 -19.35 6.20 10.79
CA PRO A 225 -19.96 7.47 11.19
C PRO A 225 -19.12 8.69 10.80
N SER A 226 -17.86 8.49 10.39
CA SER A 226 -16.89 9.56 10.16
C SER A 226 -16.87 9.94 8.69
N HIS A 227 -17.46 11.10 8.35
CA HIS A 227 -17.48 11.66 7.01
C HIS A 227 -17.35 13.20 7.09
N PRO A 228 -16.28 13.81 6.54
CA PRO A 228 -15.12 13.17 5.91
C PRO A 228 -14.42 12.16 6.83
N ARG A 229 -13.91 11.05 6.27
CA ARG A 229 -13.30 9.98 7.06
C ARG A 229 -12.01 10.47 7.73
N ASN A 230 -11.95 10.33 9.04
CA ASN A 230 -10.72 10.46 9.82
C ASN A 230 -10.78 9.46 10.98
N CYS A 231 -10.12 8.32 10.79
CA CYS A 231 -10.11 7.25 11.78
C CYS A 231 -9.28 7.61 13.02
N GLY A 232 -8.32 8.54 12.91
CA GLY A 232 -7.50 8.99 14.03
C GLY A 232 -8.28 9.78 15.09
N SER A 233 -9.30 10.55 14.68
CA SER A 233 -10.17 11.31 15.60
C SER A 233 -11.50 10.60 15.91
N CYS A 234 -11.74 9.41 15.34
CA CYS A 234 -13.01 8.71 15.49
C CYS A 234 -13.10 7.95 16.83
N LYS A 235 -14.14 8.24 17.62
CA LYS A 235 -14.39 7.62 18.93
C LYS A 235 -14.62 6.10 18.88
N LEU A 236 -15.04 5.54 17.73
CA LEU A 236 -15.26 4.10 17.62
C LEU A 236 -13.96 3.30 17.66
N ASN A 237 -12.87 3.85 17.09
CA ASN A 237 -11.57 3.21 16.96
C ASN A 237 -11.65 1.70 16.61
N GLN A 238 -11.34 0.79 17.55
CA GLN A 238 -11.36 -0.66 17.32
C GLN A 238 -12.77 -1.29 17.28
N LYS A 239 -13.79 -0.55 17.74
CA LYS A 239 -15.21 -0.93 17.65
C LYS A 239 -15.86 -0.48 16.33
N CYS A 240 -15.05 -0.01 15.37
CA CYS A 240 -15.54 0.45 14.08
C CYS A 240 -16.11 -0.72 13.26
N SER A 241 -17.37 -0.62 12.86
CA SER A 241 -18.04 -1.63 12.02
C SER A 241 -17.35 -1.85 10.68
N LEU A 242 -16.76 -0.80 10.10
CA LEU A 242 -15.98 -0.93 8.87
C LEU A 242 -14.71 -1.75 9.11
N LYS A 243 -13.98 -1.55 10.22
CA LYS A 243 -12.79 -2.38 10.54
C LYS A 243 -13.14 -3.84 10.79
N GLN A 244 -14.34 -4.08 11.32
CA GLN A 244 -14.88 -5.42 11.60
C GLN A 244 -15.70 -5.98 10.43
N TYR A 245 -15.64 -5.35 9.25
CA TYR A 245 -16.46 -5.76 8.12
C TYR A 245 -16.05 -7.14 7.62
N THR A 246 -17.00 -8.07 7.63
CA THR A 246 -16.84 -9.39 7.03
C THR A 246 -17.52 -9.41 5.66
N PRO A 247 -16.77 -9.64 4.57
CA PRO A 247 -17.38 -9.78 3.26
C PRO A 247 -18.29 -11.02 3.20
N LYS A 248 -19.43 -10.88 2.53
CA LYS A 248 -20.38 -11.94 2.24
C LYS A 248 -19.94 -12.78 1.05
N ILE A 249 -19.18 -12.19 0.13
CA ILE A 249 -18.63 -12.87 -1.05
C ILE A 249 -17.19 -13.26 -0.72
N THR A 250 -16.93 -14.56 -0.55
CA THR A 250 -15.58 -15.10 -0.53
C THR A 250 -15.08 -15.22 -1.96
N THR A 251 -14.04 -14.44 -2.28
CA THR A 251 -13.27 -14.53 -3.53
C THR A 251 -12.37 -15.74 -3.59
#